data_AF-A0A3N5RWP9-F1
#
_entry.id   AF-A0A3N5RWP9-F1
#
_cell.length_a   1.000
_cell.length_b   1.000
_cell.length_c   1.000
_cell.angle_alpha   90.00
_cell.angle_beta   90.00
_cell.angle_gamma   90.00
#
_symmetry.space_group_name_H-M   'P 1'
#
loop_
_entity.id
_entity.type
_entity.pdbx_description
1 polymer ?
#
loop_
_entity_poly.entity_id
_entity_poly.type
_entity_poly.pdbx_seq_one_letter_code
_entity_poly.pdbx_strand_id
1 'polypeptide(L)'
;MSNRMKWINRQVRLGWLFLASGLIVGVAGILLPWLVGDLPFNQRIITAVGILLCGCGVGYLMRYGAVRKDDQAARRSISEERGGRTQIIRARAGNRAYWVSAGLAYTGLMWLSFGQSGSLPLPTTDILWYFMAAVVILPFGVYAASLAYDLKYR
;
A
#
# COMPACT_ATOMS: atom_id res chain seq x y z
N MET A 1 30.67 -2.05 -12.23
CA MET A 1 29.28 -1.76 -11.80
C MET A 1 28.96 -0.31 -12.08
N SER A 2 27.99 0.00 -12.96
CA SER A 2 27.65 1.40 -13.28
C SER A 2 27.07 2.13 -12.06
N ASN A 3 27.30 3.44 -11.92
CA ASN A 3 26.71 4.27 -10.85
C ASN A 3 25.17 4.16 -10.78
N ARG A 4 24.54 3.85 -11.93
CA ARG A 4 23.09 3.65 -12.07
C ARG A 4 22.60 2.41 -11.33
N MET A 5 23.30 1.28 -11.49
CA MET A 5 22.97 0.03 -10.81
C MET A 5 23.14 0.15 -9.29
N LYS A 6 24.12 0.94 -8.83
CA LYS A 6 24.29 1.26 -7.39
C LYS A 6 23.11 2.05 -6.83
N TRP A 7 22.59 3.04 -7.58
CA TRP A 7 21.43 3.82 -7.14
C TRP A 7 20.14 2.97 -7.09
N ILE A 8 19.87 2.15 -8.09
CA ILE A 8 18.70 1.23 -8.11
C ILE A 8 18.77 0.24 -6.93
N ASN A 9 19.94 -0.37 -6.69
CA ASN A 9 20.11 -1.27 -5.54
C ASN A 9 19.93 -0.56 -4.20
N ARG A 10 20.30 0.72 -4.09
CA ARG A 10 20.05 1.52 -2.89
C ARG A 10 18.55 1.75 -2.67
N GLN A 11 17.79 2.06 -3.73
CA GLN A 11 16.33 2.23 -3.65
C GLN A 11 15.59 0.94 -3.32
N VAL A 12 16.01 -0.20 -3.89
CA VAL A 12 15.46 -1.52 -3.54
C VAL A 12 15.77 -1.87 -2.07
N ARG A 13 16.98 -1.56 -1.59
CA ARG A 13 17.34 -1.77 -0.17
C ARG A 13 16.52 -0.88 0.76
N LEU A 14 16.24 0.37 0.38
CA LEU A 14 15.31 1.24 1.11
C LEU A 14 13.89 0.66 1.13
N GLY A 15 13.39 0.13 0.01
CA GLY A 15 12.10 -0.55 -0.04
C GLY A 15 12.01 -1.74 0.94
N TRP A 16 13.06 -2.56 1.00
CA TRP A 16 13.17 -3.64 1.99
C TRP A 16 13.26 -3.14 3.43
N LEU A 17 13.98 -2.05 3.70
CA LEU A 17 14.05 -1.43 5.02
C LEU A 17 12.68 -0.88 5.46
N PHE A 18 11.95 -0.21 4.57
CA PHE A 18 10.60 0.28 4.83
C PHE A 18 9.61 -0.86 5.07
N LEU A 19 9.71 -1.95 4.31
CA LEU A 19 8.85 -3.11 4.50
C LEU A 19 9.17 -3.84 5.81
N ALA A 20 10.45 -4.08 6.11
CA ALA A 20 10.87 -4.71 7.36
C ALA A 20 10.50 -3.86 8.58
N SER A 21 10.76 -2.55 8.55
CA SER A 21 10.38 -1.64 9.63
C SER A 21 8.86 -1.56 9.80
N GLY A 22 8.09 -1.46 8.71
CA GLY A 22 6.64 -1.47 8.76
C GLY A 22 6.07 -2.77 9.34
N LEU A 23 6.67 -3.92 9.00
CA LEU A 23 6.27 -5.22 9.53
C LEU A 23 6.56 -5.32 11.04
N ILE A 24 7.75 -4.90 11.47
CA ILE A 24 8.12 -4.89 12.90
C ILE A 24 7.18 -3.97 13.68
N VAL A 25 6.94 -2.74 13.21
CA VAL A 25 6.05 -1.78 13.87
C VAL A 25 4.60 -2.27 13.89
N GLY A 26 4.12 -2.86 12.79
CA GLY A 26 2.77 -3.42 12.71
C GLY A 26 2.58 -4.59 13.67
N VAL A 27 3.52 -5.54 13.69
CA VAL A 27 3.48 -6.69 14.61
C VAL A 27 3.61 -6.23 16.07
N ALA A 28 4.49 -5.28 16.36
CA ALA A 28 4.61 -4.70 17.69
C ALA A 28 3.30 -4.05 18.14
N GLY A 29 2.62 -3.30 17.27
CA GLY A 29 1.33 -2.69 17.59
C GLY A 29 0.22 -3.71 17.89
N ILE A 30 0.25 -4.90 17.27
CA ILE A 30 -0.70 -5.99 17.54
C ILE A 30 -0.36 -6.73 18.84
N LEU A 31 0.94 -6.91 19.15
CA LEU A 31 1.40 -7.67 20.32
C LEU A 31 1.47 -6.84 21.61
N LEU A 32 1.68 -5.52 21.51
CA LEU A 32 1.71 -4.59 22.65
C LEU A 32 0.51 -4.72 23.62
N PRO A 33 -0.76 -4.85 23.17
CA PRO A 33 -1.88 -5.04 24.09
C PRO A 33 -1.79 -6.31 24.94
N TRP A 34 -1.10 -7.34 24.45
CA TRP A 34 -0.95 -8.61 25.16
C TRP A 34 0.21 -8.58 26.16
N LEU A 35 1.21 -7.73 25.92
CA LEU A 35 2.41 -7.64 26.76
C LEU A 35 2.32 -6.58 27.84
N VAL A 36 1.65 -5.46 27.56
CA VAL A 36 1.55 -4.32 28.47
C VAL A 36 0.10 -3.86 28.48
N GLY A 37 -0.63 -4.29 29.51
CA GLY A 37 -2.09 -4.08 29.61
C GLY A 37 -2.53 -2.63 29.77
N ASP A 38 -1.62 -1.71 30.10
CA ASP A 38 -1.96 -0.32 30.40
C ASP A 38 -0.97 0.67 29.73
N LEU A 39 -1.16 0.87 28.43
CA LEU A 39 -0.38 1.81 27.63
C LEU A 39 -1.14 3.15 27.53
N PRO A 40 -0.50 4.30 27.79
CA PRO A 40 -1.13 5.62 27.68
C PRO A 40 -1.42 6.04 26.23
N PHE A 41 -1.07 5.21 25.25
CA PHE A 41 -1.23 5.49 23.82
C PHE A 41 -2.13 4.47 23.14
N ASN A 42 -2.96 4.94 22.20
CA ASN A 42 -3.80 4.08 21.38
C ASN A 42 -2.93 3.27 20.41
N GLN A 43 -2.78 1.97 20.70
CA GLN A 43 -1.96 1.02 19.93
C GLN A 43 -2.36 0.93 18.46
N ARG A 44 -3.60 1.29 18.13
CA ARG A 44 -4.08 1.34 16.74
C ARG A 44 -3.27 2.32 15.89
N ILE A 45 -2.79 3.42 16.48
CA ILE A 45 -1.91 4.38 15.80
C ILE A 45 -0.59 3.70 15.40
N ILE A 46 -0.02 2.88 16.29
CA ILE A 46 1.22 2.13 16.03
C ILE A 46 0.98 1.16 14.88
N THR A 47 -0.13 0.41 14.90
CA THR A 47 -0.49 -0.47 13.78
C THR A 47 -0.75 0.30 12.48
N ALA A 48 -1.34 1.50 12.54
CA ALA A 48 -1.55 2.38 11.38
C ALA A 48 -0.24 2.74 10.70
N VAL A 49 0.73 3.17 11.51
CA VAL A 49 2.07 3.55 11.04
C VAL A 49 2.77 2.34 10.42
N GLY A 50 2.63 1.15 11.02
CA GLY A 50 3.12 -0.10 10.44
C GLY A 50 2.55 -0.38 9.04
N ILE A 51 1.22 -0.26 8.88
CA ILE A 51 0.55 -0.44 7.58
C ILE A 51 1.05 0.58 6.55
N LEU A 52 1.20 1.85 6.95
CA LEU A 52 1.67 2.92 6.06
C LEU A 52 3.11 2.67 5.60
N LEU A 53 4.01 2.31 6.51
CA LEU A 53 5.40 1.99 6.19
C LEU A 53 5.51 0.76 5.28
N CYS A 54 4.70 -0.27 5.53
CA CYS A 54 4.60 -1.44 4.66
C CYS A 54 4.12 -1.05 3.25
N GLY A 55 3.08 -0.22 3.14
CA GLY A 55 2.57 0.28 1.87
C GLY A 55 3.64 1.05 1.08
N CYS A 56 4.38 1.94 1.75
CA CYS A 56 5.52 2.63 1.15
C CYS A 56 6.62 1.66 0.70
N GLY A 57 6.98 0.68 1.54
CA GLY A 57 7.98 -0.33 1.22
C GLY A 57 7.62 -1.16 -0.01
N VAL A 58 6.38 -1.65 -0.08
CA VAL A 58 5.85 -2.37 -1.25
C VAL A 58 5.88 -1.46 -2.49
N GLY A 59 5.44 -0.20 -2.38
CA GLY A 59 5.49 0.76 -3.48
C GLY A 59 6.91 0.97 -4.05
N TYR A 60 7.91 1.11 -3.18
CA TYR A 60 9.31 1.18 -3.58
C TYR A 60 9.79 -0.12 -4.23
N LEU A 61 9.44 -1.28 -3.67
CA LEU A 61 9.84 -2.58 -4.23
C LEU A 61 9.19 -2.86 -5.58
N MET A 62 7.93 -2.51 -5.78
CA MET A 62 7.28 -2.66 -7.09
C MET A 62 7.90 -1.72 -8.13
N ARG A 63 8.23 -0.48 -7.74
CA ARG A 63 8.82 0.51 -8.65
C ARG A 63 10.25 0.17 -9.05
N TYR A 64 11.09 -0.26 -8.11
CA TYR A 64 12.53 -0.45 -8.34
C TYR A 64 12.95 -1.92 -8.48
N GLY A 65 12.15 -2.86 -7.98
CA GLY A 65 12.38 -4.31 -8.12
C GLY A 65 12.18 -4.81 -9.55
N ALA A 66 11.18 -4.27 -10.27
CA ALA A 66 10.98 -4.56 -11.69
C ALA A 66 12.17 -4.11 -12.56
N VAL A 67 12.83 -3.01 -12.17
CA VAL A 67 14.00 -2.45 -12.89
C VAL A 67 15.27 -3.25 -12.63
N ARG A 68 15.36 -3.98 -11.50
CA ARG A 68 16.56 -4.74 -11.12
C ARG A 68 16.71 -6.07 -11.88
N LYS A 69 15.62 -6.66 -12.38
CA LYS A 69 15.66 -7.97 -13.06
C LYS A 69 16.15 -7.90 -14.51
N ASP A 70 16.23 -6.72 -15.12
CA ASP A 70 16.55 -6.61 -16.53
C ASP A 70 17.40 -5.34 -16.82
N ASP A 71 18.68 -5.55 -17.13
CA ASP A 71 19.65 -4.48 -17.41
C ASP A 71 19.31 -3.74 -18.73
N GLN A 72 18.51 -4.37 -19.61
CA GLN A 72 17.86 -3.69 -20.74
C GLN A 72 16.64 -2.88 -20.32
N ALA A 73 15.89 -3.28 -19.27
CA ALA A 73 14.78 -2.51 -18.72
C ALA A 73 15.24 -1.23 -18.00
N ALA A 74 16.46 -1.17 -17.48
CA ALA A 74 17.06 0.06 -16.94
C ALA A 74 17.46 1.07 -18.05
N ARG A 75 17.79 0.57 -19.25
CA ARG A 75 17.97 1.41 -20.46
C ARG A 75 16.62 1.81 -21.05
N ARG A 76 15.65 0.90 -21.07
CA ARG A 76 14.27 1.18 -21.48
C ARG A 76 13.55 2.10 -20.51
N SER A 77 13.73 2.08 -19.21
CA SER A 77 13.00 2.96 -18.28
C SER A 77 13.25 4.45 -18.50
N ILE A 78 14.39 4.81 -19.10
CA ILE A 78 14.72 6.19 -19.49
C ILE A 78 14.20 6.52 -20.90
N SER A 79 14.01 5.52 -21.77
CA SER A 79 13.32 5.70 -23.08
C SER A 79 11.81 5.42 -23.03
N GLU A 80 11.31 4.76 -21.98
CA GLU A 80 9.91 4.37 -21.70
C GLU A 80 9.17 5.42 -20.89
N GLU A 81 9.86 6.42 -20.33
CA GLU A 81 9.20 7.69 -20.00
C GLU A 81 8.55 8.32 -21.26
N ARG A 82 8.93 7.88 -22.48
CA ARG A 82 8.23 8.16 -23.76
C ARG A 82 7.34 7.03 -24.29
N GLY A 83 7.31 5.86 -23.64
CA GLY A 83 6.55 4.70 -24.10
C GLY A 83 5.15 4.68 -23.50
N GLY A 84 4.15 5.20 -24.22
CA GLY A 84 2.76 5.31 -23.74
C GLY A 84 2.19 4.01 -23.16
N ARG A 85 2.65 2.83 -23.61
CA ARG A 85 2.15 1.52 -23.14
C ARG A 85 2.38 1.27 -21.64
N THR A 86 3.55 1.58 -21.10
CA THR A 86 3.84 1.37 -19.66
C THR A 86 3.08 2.36 -18.78
N GLN A 87 2.93 3.61 -19.24
CA GLN A 87 2.05 4.58 -18.57
C GLN A 87 0.59 4.14 -18.60
N ILE A 88 0.10 3.61 -19.72
CA ILE A 88 -1.28 3.10 -19.85
C ILE A 88 -1.53 1.92 -18.90
N ILE A 89 -0.58 0.99 -18.76
CA ILE A 89 -0.72 -0.14 -17.82
C ILE A 89 -0.81 0.36 -16.38
N ARG A 90 0.08 1.27 -15.98
CA ARG A 90 0.06 1.86 -14.63
C ARG A 90 -1.19 2.70 -14.39
N ALA A 91 -1.62 3.48 -15.38
CA ALA A 91 -2.84 4.28 -15.29
C ALA A 91 -4.09 3.40 -15.17
N ARG A 92 -4.14 2.27 -15.88
CA ARG A 92 -5.25 1.31 -15.77
C ARG A 92 -5.28 0.61 -14.42
N ALA A 93 -4.12 0.15 -13.93
CA ALA A 93 -4.01 -0.43 -12.59
C ALA A 93 -4.39 0.61 -11.50
N GLY A 94 -3.95 1.86 -11.67
CA GLY A 94 -4.31 3.00 -10.82
C GLY A 94 -5.81 3.29 -10.85
N ASN A 95 -6.42 3.31 -12.03
CA ASN A 95 -7.86 3.54 -12.16
C ASN A 95 -8.68 2.44 -11.48
N ARG A 96 -8.30 1.16 -11.63
CA ARG A 96 -8.96 0.04 -10.94
C ARG A 96 -8.86 0.20 -9.41
N ALA A 97 -7.67 0.51 -8.91
CA ALA A 97 -7.45 0.76 -7.48
C ALA A 97 -8.23 1.97 -6.96
N TYR A 98 -8.28 3.05 -7.75
CA TYR A 98 -9.05 4.25 -7.43
C TYR A 98 -10.54 3.94 -7.27
N TRP A 99 -11.15 3.21 -8.21
CA TRP A 99 -12.57 2.83 -8.09
C TRP A 99 -12.85 1.99 -6.85
N VAL A 100 -11.95 1.08 -6.50
CA VAL A 100 -12.06 0.32 -5.25
C VAL A 100 -11.94 1.23 -4.03
N SER A 101 -11.00 2.18 -4.01
CA SER A 101 -10.87 3.13 -2.90
C SER A 101 -12.08 4.05 -2.77
N ALA A 102 -12.62 4.54 -3.89
CA ALA A 102 -13.75 5.44 -3.93
C ALA A 102 -15.02 4.72 -3.46
N GLY A 103 -15.23 3.48 -3.91
CA GLY A 103 -16.33 2.63 -3.45
C GLY A 103 -16.27 2.36 -1.95
N LEU A 104 -15.11 1.94 -1.43
CA LEU A 104 -14.94 1.69 0.00
C LEU A 104 -15.11 2.96 0.83
N ALA A 105 -14.50 4.08 0.42
CA ALA A 105 -14.64 5.35 1.12
C ALA A 105 -16.10 5.82 1.15
N TYR A 106 -16.81 5.72 0.02
CA TYR A 106 -18.24 6.03 -0.06
C TYR A 106 -19.08 5.15 0.87
N THR A 107 -18.85 3.83 0.87
CA THR A 107 -19.55 2.91 1.78
C THR A 107 -19.34 3.28 3.25
N GLY A 108 -18.10 3.63 3.63
CA GLY A 108 -17.79 4.06 4.99
C GLY A 108 -18.50 5.36 5.38
N LEU A 109 -18.48 6.35 4.49
CA LEU A 109 -19.17 7.63 4.69
C LEU A 109 -20.68 7.43 4.82
N MET A 110 -21.28 6.60 3.97
CA MET A 110 -22.72 6.30 4.03
C MET A 110 -23.09 5.55 5.29
N TRP A 111 -22.29 4.58 5.73
CA TRP A 111 -22.55 3.89 7.00
C TRP A 111 -22.50 4.88 8.17
N LEU A 112 -21.48 5.74 8.25
CA LEU A 112 -21.41 6.76 9.31
C LEU A 112 -22.61 7.72 9.27
N SER A 113 -23.01 8.18 8.08
CA SER A 113 -24.15 9.08 7.89
C SER A 113 -25.47 8.44 8.35
N PHE A 114 -25.74 7.21 7.93
CA PHE A 114 -26.94 6.47 8.36
C PHE A 114 -26.89 6.08 9.84
N GLY A 115 -25.70 5.81 10.36
CA GLY A 115 -25.46 5.55 11.78
C GLY A 115 -25.85 6.74 12.64
N GLN A 116 -25.39 7.94 12.26
CA GLN A 116 -25.74 9.18 12.95
C GLN A 116 -27.23 9.54 12.81
N SER A 117 -27.86 9.14 11.71
CA SER A 117 -29.30 9.36 11.46
C SER A 117 -30.21 8.33 12.15
N GLY A 118 -29.64 7.36 12.87
CA GLY A 118 -30.37 6.29 13.55
C GLY A 118 -30.97 5.23 12.63
N SER A 119 -30.71 5.29 11.32
CA SER A 119 -31.20 4.30 10.34
C SER A 119 -30.38 3.01 10.30
N LEU A 120 -29.12 3.06 10.77
CA LEU A 120 -28.23 1.91 10.93
C LEU A 120 -27.54 1.97 12.31
N PRO A 121 -27.06 0.83 12.83
CA PRO A 121 -26.22 0.85 14.02
C PRO A 121 -24.89 1.57 13.73
N LEU A 122 -24.47 2.46 14.64
CA LEU A 122 -23.16 3.08 14.54
C LEU A 122 -22.07 2.00 14.60
N PRO A 123 -21.06 2.07 13.71
CA PRO A 123 -19.94 1.15 13.76
C PRO A 123 -19.19 1.33 15.08
N THR A 124 -18.94 0.21 15.77
CA THR A 124 -18.07 0.23 16.95
C THR A 124 -16.67 0.68 16.56
N THR A 125 -15.90 1.15 17.55
CA THR A 125 -14.55 1.66 17.30
C THR A 125 -13.67 0.60 16.62
N ASP A 126 -13.80 -0.69 16.97
CA ASP A 126 -13.05 -1.79 16.33
C ASP A 126 -13.44 -1.96 14.85
N ILE A 127 -14.73 -2.00 14.55
CA ILE A 127 -15.23 -2.16 13.18
C ILE A 127 -14.75 -1.00 12.31
N LEU A 128 -14.86 0.23 12.82
CA LEU A 128 -14.39 1.43 12.11
C LEU A 128 -12.89 1.36 11.83
N TRP A 129 -12.10 0.89 12.80
CA TRP A 129 -10.66 0.75 12.65
C TRP A 129 -10.29 -0.24 11.54
N TYR A 130 -10.85 -1.46 11.56
CA TYR A 130 -10.60 -2.46 10.51
C TYR A 130 -11.10 -2.00 9.15
N PHE A 131 -12.21 -1.28 9.12
CA PHE A 131 -12.73 -0.68 7.90
C PHE A 131 -11.75 0.33 7.30
N MET A 132 -11.22 1.26 8.11
CA MET A 132 -10.22 2.23 7.64
C MET A 132 -8.93 1.55 7.18
N ALA A 133 -8.48 0.50 7.87
CA ALA A 133 -7.34 -0.29 7.42
C ALA A 133 -7.63 -0.95 6.05
N ALA A 134 -8.82 -1.52 5.86
CA ALA A 134 -9.24 -2.12 4.59
C ALA A 134 -9.34 -1.11 3.44
N VAL A 135 -9.82 0.12 3.70
CA VAL A 135 -9.86 1.23 2.73
C VAL A 135 -8.48 1.54 2.18
N VAL A 136 -7.41 1.33 2.96
CA VAL A 136 -6.03 1.51 2.50
C VAL A 136 -5.51 0.23 1.83
N ILE A 137 -5.62 -0.91 2.51
CA ILE A 137 -4.95 -2.14 2.08
C ILE A 137 -5.55 -2.70 0.78
N LEU A 138 -6.89 -2.68 0.62
CA LEU A 138 -7.55 -3.29 -0.54
C LEU A 138 -7.21 -2.58 -1.86
N PRO A 139 -7.28 -1.24 -1.98
CA PRO A 139 -6.84 -0.55 -3.19
C PRO A 139 -5.37 -0.81 -3.53
N PHE A 140 -4.49 -0.84 -2.52
CA PHE A 140 -3.08 -1.19 -2.73
C PHE A 140 -2.93 -2.61 -3.28
N GLY A 141 -3.65 -3.58 -2.72
CA GLY A 141 -3.67 -4.96 -3.21
C GLY A 141 -4.18 -5.06 -4.65
N VAL A 142 -5.26 -4.35 -4.97
CA VAL A 142 -5.84 -4.30 -6.33
C VAL A 142 -4.86 -3.66 -7.32
N TYR A 143 -4.20 -2.56 -6.95
CA TYR A 143 -3.17 -1.95 -7.76
C TYR A 143 -2.04 -2.95 -8.05
N ALA A 144 -1.51 -3.59 -7.01
CA ALA A 144 -0.39 -4.50 -7.11
C ALA A 144 -0.73 -5.73 -7.95
N ALA A 145 -1.90 -6.35 -7.71
CA ALA A 145 -2.38 -7.50 -8.45
C ALA A 145 -2.67 -7.15 -9.91
N SER A 146 -3.31 -6.00 -10.17
CA SER A 146 -3.57 -5.53 -11.54
C SER A 146 -2.28 -5.26 -12.29
N LEU A 147 -1.30 -4.64 -11.65
CA LEU A 147 0.00 -4.37 -12.25
C LEU A 147 0.74 -5.67 -12.56
N ALA A 148 0.77 -6.63 -11.63
CA ALA A 148 1.40 -7.92 -11.83
C ALA A 148 0.72 -8.75 -12.94
N TYR A 149 -0.62 -8.72 -13.00
CA TYR A 149 -1.40 -9.39 -14.04
C TYR A 149 -1.13 -8.78 -15.42
N ASP A 150 -1.20 -7.45 -15.55
CA ASP A 150 -0.97 -6.77 -16.82
C ASP A 150 0.50 -6.84 -17.26
N LEU A 151 1.46 -7.04 -16.35
CA LEU A 151 2.87 -7.30 -16.72
C LEU A 151 3.13 -8.75 -17.14
N LYS A 152 2.34 -9.71 -16.66
CA LYS A 152 2.56 -11.15 -16.94
C LYS A 152 1.83 -11.63 -18.19
N TYR A 153 0.65 -11.09 -18.48
CA TYR A 153 -0.25 -11.62 -19.52
C TYR A 153 -0.53 -10.65 -20.68
N ARG A 154 0.07 -9.44 -20.71
CA ARG A 154 -0.08 -8.44 -21.80
C ARG A 154 1.26 -7.86 -22.24
#